data_AF-A0A9Q0FBA3-F1
#
_entry.id   AF-A0A9Q0FBA3-F1
#
_cell.length_a   1.000
_cell.length_b   1.000
_cell.length_c   1.000
_cell.angle_alpha   90.00
_cell.angle_beta   90.00
_cell.angle_gamma   90.00
#
_symmetry.space_group_name_H-M   'P 1'
#
loop_
_entity.id
_entity.type
_entity.pdbx_description
1 polymer ?
#
loop_
_entity_poly.entity_id
_entity_poly.type
_entity_poly.pdbx_seq_one_letter_code
_entity_poly.pdbx_strand_id
1 'polypeptide(L)'
;MDLPLELILSSSSLSNSREIAIKTLPSATKPEIRKVLEGAYGLQIEKVRTLNMKGKKKIIGGRLVALPDYKKAYVTLKSPTTASDLFRLLENKGESAKT
;
A
#
# COMPACT_ATOMS: atom_id res chain seq x y z
N MET A 1 -7.55 14.21 3.08
CA MET A 1 -8.29 13.07 2.47
C MET A 1 -7.39 11.87 2.62
N ASP A 2 -7.34 11.34 3.84
CA ASP A 2 -6.38 10.31 4.21
C ASP A 2 -6.90 8.95 3.73
N LEU A 3 -6.13 8.30 2.87
CA LEU A 3 -6.44 6.95 2.40
C LEU A 3 -5.66 5.98 3.29
N PRO A 4 -6.32 5.02 3.97
CA PRO A 4 -5.58 3.98 4.69
C PRO A 4 -4.86 3.10 3.67
N LEU A 5 -3.53 3.12 3.73
CA LEU A 5 -2.64 2.30 2.91
C LEU A 5 -1.91 1.32 3.83
N GLU A 6 -2.18 0.04 3.62
CA GLU A 6 -1.51 -1.05 4.32
C GLU A 6 -0.55 -1.75 3.36
N LEU A 7 0.73 -1.86 3.72
CA LEU A 7 1.69 -2.61 2.91
C LEU A 7 1.44 -4.12 3.03
N ILE A 8 1.37 -4.82 1.90
CA ILE A 8 1.31 -6.27 1.85
C ILE A 8 2.74 -6.78 1.70
N LEU A 9 3.32 -7.26 2.80
CA LEU A 9 4.65 -7.87 2.79
C LEU A 9 4.56 -9.28 2.17
N SER A 10 5.27 -9.47 1.06
CA SER A 10 5.52 -10.77 0.44
C SER A 10 7.02 -11.05 0.49
N SER A 11 7.44 -12.32 0.52
CA SER A 11 8.87 -12.70 0.47
C SER A 11 9.62 -12.04 -0.70
N SER A 12 8.95 -11.87 -1.85
CA SER A 12 9.47 -11.14 -3.02
C SER A 12 9.67 -9.64 -2.80
N SER A 13 8.93 -9.05 -1.86
CA SER A 13 9.07 -7.64 -1.46
C SER A 13 10.20 -7.42 -0.45
N LEU A 14 10.73 -8.50 0.15
CA LEU A 14 11.90 -8.44 1.04
C LEU A 14 13.22 -8.45 0.25
N SER A 15 13.25 -9.05 -0.93
CA SER A 15 14.36 -8.91 -1.88
C SER A 15 14.24 -7.60 -2.67
N ASN A 16 15.37 -7.11 -3.19
CA ASN A 16 15.49 -5.86 -3.98
C ASN A 16 14.47 -5.84 -5.13
N SER A 17 13.28 -5.30 -4.87
CA SER A 17 12.14 -5.38 -5.77
C SER A 17 11.69 -3.97 -6.13
N ARG A 18 11.40 -3.78 -7.41
CA ARG A 18 10.90 -2.51 -7.96
C ARG A 18 9.40 -2.33 -7.72
N GLU A 19 8.70 -3.41 -7.31
CA GLU A 19 7.26 -3.43 -7.19
C GLU A 19 6.82 -3.77 -5.76
N ILE A 20 5.90 -2.96 -5.23
CA ILE A 20 5.28 -3.17 -3.92
C ILE A 20 3.78 -3.39 -4.07
N ALA A 21 3.20 -4.17 -3.16
CA ALA A 21 1.77 -4.42 -3.11
C ALA A 21 1.15 -3.74 -1.88
N ILE A 22 0.06 -3.01 -2.08
CA ILE A 22 -0.61 -2.22 -1.05
C ILE A 22 -2.09 -2.61 -1.03
N LYS A 23 -2.66 -2.69 0.17
CA LYS A 23 -4.07 -2.84 0.43
C LYS A 23 -4.65 -1.48 0.80
N THR A 24 -5.77 -1.13 0.18
CA THR A 24 -6.49 0.13 0.44
C THR A 24 -7.99 -0.05 0.28
N LEU A 25 -8.76 1.02 0.44
CA LEU A 25 -10.21 1.03 0.31
C LEU A 25 -10.66 0.70 -1.12
N PRO A 26 -11.80 0.01 -1.29
CA PRO A 26 -12.36 -0.31 -2.61
C PRO A 26 -12.74 0.93 -3.43
N SER A 27 -13.01 2.08 -2.79
CA SER A 27 -13.30 3.35 -3.46
C SER A 27 -12.06 4.05 -4.03
N ALA A 28 -10.85 3.70 -3.56
CA ALA A 28 -9.60 4.39 -3.91
C ALA A 28 -9.33 4.41 -5.42
N THR A 29 -8.99 5.56 -5.97
CA THR A 29 -8.60 5.70 -7.37
C THR A 29 -7.08 5.71 -7.55
N LYS A 30 -6.60 5.38 -8.76
CA LYS A 30 -5.16 5.40 -9.08
C LYS A 30 -4.46 6.74 -8.80
N PRO A 31 -5.01 7.91 -9.22
CA PRO A 31 -4.36 9.19 -8.95
C PRO A 31 -4.32 9.53 -7.45
N GLU A 32 -5.34 9.16 -6.68
CA GLU A 32 -5.35 9.37 -5.22
C GLU A 32 -4.27 8.54 -4.53
N ILE A 33 -4.16 7.25 -4.86
CA ILE A 33 -3.11 6.36 -4.31
C ILE A 33 -1.72 6.94 -4.62
N ARG A 34 -1.51 7.42 -5.85
CA ARG A 34 -0.24 8.03 -6.25
C ARG A 34 0.07 9.28 -5.43
N LYS A 35 -0.89 10.21 -5.31
CA LYS A 35 -0.72 11.47 -4.57
C LYS A 35 -0.39 11.22 -3.10
N VAL A 36 -1.05 10.24 -2.47
CA VAL A 36 -0.79 9.87 -1.09
C VAL A 36 0.60 9.26 -0.94
N LEU A 37 1.02 8.35 -1.82
CA LEU A 37 2.35 7.74 -1.76
C LEU A 37 3.48 8.73 -2.06
N GLU A 38 3.30 9.64 -3.02
CA GLU A 38 4.28 10.70 -3.32
C GLU A 38 4.32 11.75 -2.20
N GLY A 39 3.17 12.25 -1.75
CA GLY A 39 3.10 13.34 -0.77
C GLY A 39 3.28 12.87 0.67
N ALA A 40 2.61 11.80 1.07
CA ALA A 40 2.67 11.31 2.44
C ALA A 40 3.86 10.38 2.71
N TYR A 41 4.46 9.77 1.68
CA TYR A 41 5.56 8.82 1.89
C TYR A 41 6.83 9.20 1.12
N GLY A 42 6.82 10.26 0.30
CA GLY A 42 7.99 10.70 -0.45
C GLY A 42 8.46 9.71 -1.53
N LEU A 43 7.63 8.73 -1.88
CA LEU A 43 8.03 7.67 -2.81
C LEU A 43 7.95 8.15 -4.26
N GLN A 44 8.98 7.84 -5.05
CA GLN A 44 8.95 8.12 -6.48
C GLN A 44 8.30 6.98 -7.26
N ILE A 45 7.10 7.24 -7.80
CA ILE A 45 6.28 6.23 -8.45
C ILE A 45 6.39 6.36 -9.97
N GLU A 46 6.53 5.22 -10.63
CA GLU A 46 6.48 5.09 -12.08
C GLU A 46 5.06 4.75 -12.54
N LYS A 47 4.45 3.72 -11.94
CA LYS A 47 3.16 3.19 -12.38
C LYS A 47 2.35 2.62 -11.22
N VAL A 48 1.03 2.81 -11.28
CA VAL A 48 0.07 2.20 -10.35
C VAL A 48 -0.90 1.32 -11.12
N ARG A 49 -1.01 0.06 -10.70
CA ARG A 49 -2.01 -0.91 -11.16
C ARG A 49 -2.90 -1.28 -10.00
N THR A 50 -4.18 -1.50 -10.25
CA THR A 50 -5.16 -1.76 -9.18
C THR A 50 -6.03 -2.94 -9.55
N LEU A 51 -6.39 -3.75 -8.56
CA LEU A 51 -7.34 -4.85 -8.66
C LEU A 51 -8.37 -4.72 -7.53
N ASN A 52 -9.64 -4.96 -7.84
CA ASN A 52 -10.69 -5.04 -6.83
C ASN A 52 -10.70 -6.46 -6.26
N MET A 53 -10.47 -6.61 -4.96
CA MET A 53 -10.43 -7.89 -4.28
C MET A 53 -11.66 -8.07 -3.41
N LYS A 54 -12.36 -9.18 -3.60
CA LYS A 54 -13.44 -9.58 -2.71
C LYS A 54 -12.85 -10.12 -1.41
N GLY A 55 -13.46 -9.76 -0.29
CA GLY A 55 -13.11 -10.27 1.01
C GLY A 55 -13.33 -11.77 1.08
N LYS A 56 -12.45 -12.46 1.82
CA LYS A 56 -12.55 -13.91 1.99
C LYS A 56 -13.79 -14.23 2.82
N LYS A 57 -14.62 -15.15 2.32
CA LYS A 57 -15.73 -15.74 3.07
C LYS A 57 -15.17 -16.72 4.09
N LYS A 58 -15.58 -16.61 5.34
CA LYS A 58 -15.16 -17.46 6.46
C LYS A 58 -16.38 -17.87 7.27
N ILE A 59 -16.39 -19.10 7.77
CA ILE A 59 -17.39 -19.55 8.74
C ILE A 59 -16.86 -19.25 10.14
N ILE A 60 -17.63 -18.50 10.92
CA ILE A 60 -17.31 -18.14 12.31
C ILE A 60 -18.53 -18.50 13.16
N GLY A 61 -18.37 -19.43 14.12
CA GLY A 61 -19.48 -19.88 14.97
C GLY A 61 -20.67 -20.45 14.21
N GLY A 62 -20.42 -21.17 13.11
CA GLY A 62 -21.48 -21.74 12.26
C GLY A 62 -22.17 -20.74 11.31
N ARG A 63 -21.85 -19.44 11.36
CA ARG A 63 -22.38 -18.43 10.43
C ARG A 63 -21.37 -18.11 9.34
N LEU A 64 -21.85 -17.95 8.10
CA LEU A 64 -21.04 -17.49 6.98
C LEU A 64 -20.88 -15.97 7.05
N VAL A 65 -19.64 -15.50 7.23
CA VAL A 65 -19.28 -14.08 7.30
C VAL A 65 -18.28 -13.78 6.18
N ALA A 66 -18.41 -12.62 5.54
CA ALA A 66 -17.42 -12.11 4.60
C ALA A 66 -16.53 -11.07 5.28
N LEU A 67 -15.21 -11.19 5.08
CA LEU A 67 -14.29 -10.10 5.39
C LEU A 67 -14.58 -8.89 4.48
N PRO A 68 -14.17 -7.67 4.88
CA PRO A 68 -14.31 -6.50 4.03
C PRO A 68 -13.58 -6.65 2.69
N ASP A 69 -14.23 -6.19 1.63
CA ASP A 69 -13.61 -6.02 0.32
C ASP A 69 -12.52 -4.94 0.39
N TYR A 70 -11.49 -5.09 -0.45
CA TYR A 70 -10.39 -4.14 -0.51
C TYR A 70 -9.88 -3.96 -1.92
N LYS A 71 -9.15 -2.88 -2.16
CA LYS A 71 -8.41 -2.69 -3.41
C LYS A 71 -6.96 -3.09 -3.19
N LYS A 72 -6.44 -3.95 -4.06
CA LYS A 72 -5.02 -4.27 -4.10
C LYS A 72 -4.37 -3.38 -5.16
N ALA A 73 -3.38 -2.61 -4.76
CA ALA A 73 -2.59 -1.77 -5.65
C ALA A 73 -1.19 -2.37 -5.79
N TYR A 74 -0.75 -2.57 -7.02
CA TYR A 74 0.65 -2.84 -7.36
C TYR A 74 1.28 -1.53 -7.82
N VAL A 75 2.31 -1.11 -7.10
CA VAL A 75 3.01 0.16 -7.33
C VAL A 75 4.42 -0.15 -7.77
N THR A 76 4.79 0.35 -8.95
CA THR A 76 6.14 0.26 -9.49
C THR A 76 6.88 1.54 -9.13
N LEU A 77 8.02 1.40 -8.45
CA LEU A 77 8.89 2.49 -8.02
C LEU A 77 9.90 2.83 -9.12
N LYS A 78 10.35 4.09 -9.19
CA LYS A 78 11.37 4.50 -10.17
C LYS A 78 12.74 3.92 -9.88
N SER A 79 13.10 3.76 -8.61
CA SER A 79 14.32 3.12 -8.16
C SER A 79 13.98 1.82 -7.43
N PRO A 80 14.73 0.72 -7.67
CA PRO A 80 14.65 -0.43 -6.79
C PRO A 80 14.99 0.04 -5.37
N THR A 81 14.20 -0.37 -4.39
CA THR A 81 14.34 0.11 -3.02
C THR A 81 14.39 -1.11 -2.09
N THR A 82 15.30 -1.10 -1.14
CA THR A 82 15.37 -2.14 -0.11
C THR A 82 14.26 -1.92 0.91
N ALA A 83 13.74 -3.00 1.49
CA ALA A 83 12.73 -2.89 2.55
C ALA A 83 13.18 -1.97 3.71
N SER A 84 14.46 -2.04 4.11
CA SER A 84 15.05 -1.17 5.14
C SER A 84 14.96 0.32 4.81
N ASP A 85 15.12 0.68 3.53
CA ASP A 85 15.09 2.07 3.10
C ASP A 85 13.66 2.61 3.10
N LEU A 86 12.67 1.76 2.77
CA LEU A 86 11.24 2.09 2.92
C LEU A 86 10.88 2.34 4.39
N PHE A 87 11.36 1.51 5.32
CA PHE A 87 11.11 1.72 6.76
C PHE A 87 11.74 3.02 7.27
N ARG A 88 12.97 3.36 6.87
CA ARG A 88 13.59 4.64 7.23
C ARG A 88 12.81 5.85 6.70
N LEU A 89 12.32 5.77 5.46
CA LEU A 89 11.50 6.85 4.88
C LEU A 89 10.18 7.06 5.61
N LEU A 90 9.61 5.99 6.19
CA LEU A 90 8.43 6.07 7.05
C LEU A 90 8.74 6.77 8.39
N GLU A 91 9.91 6.51 8.97
CA GLU A 91 10.32 6.99 10.30
C GLU A 91 10.79 8.46 10.30
N ASN A 92 11.49 8.89 9.25
CA ASN A 92 12.03 10.25 9.12
C ASN A 92 10.95 11.35 8.97
N LYS A 93 9.67 10.97 8.96
CA LYS A 93 8.55 11.90 8.74
C LYS A 93 7.98 12.51 10.02
N GLY A 94 8.54 12.18 11.19
CA GLY A 94 8.18 12.82 12.45
C GLY A 94 8.63 14.30 12.57
N GLU A 95 9.60 14.76 11.78
CA GLU A 95 10.29 16.03 12.05
C GLU A 95 9.92 17.20 11.12
N SER A 96 9.42 16.96 9.89
CA SER A 96 9.12 18.06 8.93
C SER A 96 7.79 18.80 9.17
N ALA A 97 6.99 18.41 10.16
CA ALA A 97 5.71 19.07 10.48
C ALA A 97 5.82 20.15 11.58
N LYS A 98 7.04 20.58 11.94
CA LYS A 98 7.29 21.44 13.11
C LYS A 98 7.94 22.81 12.80
N THR A 99 7.81 23.32 11.58
CA THR A 99 8.24 24.68 11.22
C THR A 99 7.06 25.49 10.73
#